data_AF-A0A9P8TFF9-F1
#
_entry.id   AF-A0A9P8TFF9-F1
#
_cell.length_a   1.000
_cell.length_b   1.000
_cell.length_c   1.000
_cell.angle_alpha   90.00
_cell.angle_beta   90.00
_cell.angle_gamma   90.00
#
_symmetry.space_group_name_H-M   'P 1'
#
loop_
_entity.id
_entity.type
_entity.pdbx_description
1 polymer ?
#
loop_
_entity_poly.entity_id
_entity_poly.type
_entity_poly.pdbx_seq_one_letter_code
_entity_poly.pdbx_strand_id
1 'polypeptide(L)'
;MKHNPSRLSPNKDEVDGAPNEEQLTNVKAEPEVSADILLEANAYKVSTLGSALTYLIVLYRANFEDKVVEFNEHKNEVIVKSKLMTMSEFVKNENAQLLGYVLLWNFTPRSLIKLVPFLIYSMLNLTSFLTSEVIPDYPFSLALIPLLNYLEVPLLIIASHFDIFSFFILFKECIDIQNAYPFIIFLLIWLLRYESSEACRSSFVKIWSFITSIFIVGRSGNQVTDDGKHLAEDFNGSSATLTAEN
;
A
#
# COMPACT_ATOMS: atom_id res chain seq x y z
N MET A 1 -49.48 27.02 -4.00
CA MET A 1 -50.30 26.60 -5.15
C MET A 1 -50.80 25.20 -4.85
N LYS A 2 -52.01 24.98 -4.30
CA LYS A 2 -53.35 25.00 -4.93
C LYS A 2 -53.47 24.12 -6.18
N HIS A 3 -54.22 23.01 -6.00
CA HIS A 3 -54.97 22.16 -6.93
C HIS A 3 -54.32 21.66 -8.23
N ASN A 4 -54.29 20.33 -8.45
CA ASN A 4 -55.41 19.65 -9.12
C ASN A 4 -55.31 18.10 -9.01
N PRO A 5 -56.26 17.43 -8.33
CA PRO A 5 -56.54 16.01 -8.52
C PRO A 5 -57.67 15.83 -9.54
N SER A 6 -57.68 14.72 -10.30
CA SER A 6 -58.87 13.99 -10.84
C SER A 6 -58.65 13.39 -12.23
N ARG A 7 -58.78 12.06 -12.34
CA ARG A 7 -59.53 11.25 -13.35
C ARG A 7 -59.02 9.80 -13.25
N LEU A 8 -59.74 8.79 -12.72
CA LEU A 8 -60.97 8.13 -13.22
C LEU A 8 -60.91 7.96 -14.75
N SER A 9 -60.82 6.76 -15.34
CA SER A 9 -61.56 5.53 -15.06
C SER A 9 -60.95 4.33 -15.82
N PRO A 10 -61.38 3.09 -15.52
CA PRO A 10 -60.72 1.85 -15.95
C PRO A 10 -61.20 1.42 -17.34
N ASN A 11 -60.29 0.90 -18.17
CA ASN A 11 -60.68 0.11 -19.32
C ASN A 11 -60.47 -1.37 -18.99
N LYS A 12 -61.60 -2.06 -18.79
CA LYS A 12 -61.70 -3.52 -18.91
C LYS A 12 -61.77 -3.82 -20.39
N ASP A 13 -60.70 -4.38 -20.94
CA ASP A 13 -60.79 -5.18 -22.15
C ASP A 13 -60.19 -6.54 -21.84
N GLU A 14 -61.13 -7.45 -21.68
CA GLU A 14 -61.01 -8.89 -21.54
C GLU A 14 -60.47 -9.44 -22.86
N VAL A 15 -59.24 -9.96 -22.83
CA VAL A 15 -58.67 -10.74 -23.93
C VAL A 15 -58.29 -12.09 -23.35
N ASP A 16 -59.15 -13.07 -23.61
CA ASP A 16 -58.87 -14.50 -23.49
C ASP A 16 -57.67 -14.84 -24.40
N GLY A 17 -56.48 -14.84 -23.79
CA GLY A 17 -55.27 -15.41 -24.35
C GLY A 17 -54.92 -16.68 -23.59
N ALA A 18 -55.01 -17.82 -24.27
CA ALA A 18 -54.65 -19.14 -23.78
C ALA A 18 -53.31 -19.15 -23.01
N PRO A 19 -53.17 -19.97 -21.94
CA PRO A 19 -51.90 -20.10 -21.25
C PRO A 19 -50.92 -20.84 -22.17
N ASN A 20 -49.99 -20.10 -22.77
CA ASN A 20 -48.78 -20.67 -23.34
C ASN A 20 -47.94 -21.23 -22.18
N GLU A 21 -48.18 -22.49 -21.84
CA GLU A 21 -47.30 -23.34 -21.03
C GLU A 21 -46.02 -23.65 -21.81
N GLU A 22 -45.21 -22.63 -22.08
CA GLU A 22 -43.84 -22.82 -22.55
C GLU A 22 -42.97 -21.60 -22.22
N GLN A 23 -43.18 -21.01 -21.03
CA GLN A 23 -42.09 -20.27 -20.38
C GLN A 23 -41.21 -21.28 -19.66
N LEU A 24 -40.41 -21.98 -20.46
CA LEU A 24 -39.23 -22.69 -19.98
C LEU A 24 -38.44 -21.69 -19.15
N THR A 25 -38.39 -21.98 -17.87
CA THR A 25 -37.61 -21.33 -16.83
C THR A 25 -36.17 -21.17 -17.28
N ASN A 26 -35.89 -20.07 -17.98
CA ASN A 26 -34.54 -19.55 -18.14
C ASN A 26 -34.18 -18.90 -16.80
N VAL A 27 -34.14 -19.71 -15.74
CA VAL A 27 -33.52 -19.39 -14.47
C VAL A 27 -32.07 -19.22 -14.82
N LYS A 28 -31.73 -17.97 -15.12
CA LYS A 28 -30.36 -17.47 -15.25
C LYS A 28 -29.65 -17.95 -14.00
N ALA A 29 -28.94 -19.05 -14.11
CA ALA A 29 -28.19 -19.66 -13.02
C ALA A 29 -27.39 -18.53 -12.38
N GLU A 30 -27.71 -18.19 -11.13
CA GLU A 30 -26.86 -17.29 -10.37
C GLU A 30 -25.46 -17.90 -10.43
N PRO A 31 -24.44 -17.15 -10.87
CA PRO A 31 -23.10 -17.69 -10.92
C PRO A 31 -22.77 -18.14 -9.50
N GLU A 32 -22.55 -19.45 -9.30
CA GLU A 32 -22.05 -19.99 -8.04
C GLU A 32 -20.78 -19.22 -7.73
N VAL A 33 -20.88 -18.25 -6.82
CA VAL A 33 -19.73 -17.52 -6.31
C VAL A 33 -18.89 -18.57 -5.61
N SER A 34 -17.78 -18.93 -6.25
CA SER A 34 -16.93 -20.01 -5.76
C SER A 34 -16.53 -19.73 -4.31
N ALA A 35 -16.63 -20.75 -3.45
CA ALA A 35 -16.34 -20.64 -2.02
C ALA A 35 -14.96 -20.01 -1.75
N ASP A 36 -14.01 -20.21 -2.67
CA ASP A 36 -12.66 -19.65 -2.62
C ASP A 36 -12.64 -18.11 -2.66
N ILE A 37 -13.47 -17.48 -3.51
CA ILE A 37 -13.54 -16.02 -3.63
C ILE A 37 -14.10 -15.41 -2.34
N LEU A 38 -15.07 -16.07 -1.72
CA LEU A 38 -15.68 -15.64 -0.47
C LEU A 38 -14.72 -15.84 0.72
N LEU A 39 -13.96 -16.94 0.72
CA LEU A 39 -12.91 -17.18 1.71
C LEU A 39 -11.80 -16.13 1.62
N GLU A 40 -11.31 -15.81 0.42
CA GLU A 40 -10.29 -14.77 0.21
C GLU A 40 -10.81 -13.40 0.66
N ALA A 41 -12.05 -13.06 0.33
CA ALA A 41 -12.69 -11.82 0.76
C ALA A 41 -12.73 -11.68 2.28
N ASN A 42 -13.10 -12.75 2.97
CA ASN A 42 -13.19 -12.77 4.42
C ASN A 42 -11.81 -12.76 5.06
N ALA A 43 -10.86 -13.53 4.54
CA ALA A 43 -9.48 -13.54 5.02
C ALA A 43 -8.84 -12.15 4.94
N TYR A 44 -9.03 -11.43 3.82
CA TYR A 44 -8.54 -10.07 3.66
C TYR A 44 -9.14 -9.11 4.69
N LYS A 45 -10.46 -9.16 4.89
CA LYS A 45 -11.15 -8.31 5.87
C LYS A 45 -10.67 -8.60 7.29
N VAL A 46 -10.57 -9.87 7.67
CA VAL A 46 -10.07 -10.29 8.99
C VAL A 46 -8.64 -9.83 9.20
N SER A 47 -7.77 -9.98 8.19
CA SER A 47 -6.38 -9.52 8.25
C SER A 47 -6.27 -8.00 8.41
N THR A 48 -7.09 -7.25 7.68
CA THR A 48 -7.13 -5.79 7.74
C THR A 48 -7.62 -5.32 9.12
N LEU A 49 -8.69 -5.94 9.65
CA LEU A 49 -9.23 -5.63 10.97
C LEU A 49 -8.27 -6.01 12.10
N GLY A 50 -7.62 -7.18 11.99
CA GLY A 50 -6.57 -7.60 12.92
C GLY A 50 -5.40 -6.63 12.93
N SER A 51 -4.97 -6.16 11.75
CA SER A 51 -3.92 -5.12 11.64
C SER A 51 -4.35 -3.82 12.32
N ALA A 52 -5.59 -3.37 12.10
CA ALA A 52 -6.11 -2.15 12.74
C ALA A 52 -6.09 -2.27 14.27
N LEU A 53 -6.53 -3.41 14.81
CA LEU A 53 -6.50 -3.69 16.24
C LEU A 53 -5.08 -3.71 16.78
N THR A 54 -4.14 -4.36 16.09
CA THR A 54 -2.72 -4.40 16.50
C THR A 54 -2.15 -2.99 16.64
N TYR A 55 -2.28 -2.13 15.62
CA TYR A 55 -1.74 -0.78 15.70
C TYR A 55 -2.48 0.10 16.72
N LEU A 56 -3.79 -0.10 16.89
CA LEU A 56 -4.54 0.59 17.93
C LEU A 56 -4.03 0.22 19.32
N ILE A 57 -3.75 -1.07 19.58
CA ILE A 57 -3.18 -1.54 20.84
C ILE A 57 -1.77 -0.96 21.03
N VAL A 58 -0.90 -1.06 20.02
CA VAL A 58 0.47 -0.52 20.10
C VAL A 58 0.45 0.98 20.41
N LEU A 59 -0.42 1.74 19.75
CA LEU A 59 -0.57 3.17 20.01
C LEU A 59 -1.13 3.45 21.40
N TYR A 60 -2.12 2.68 21.85
CA TYR A 60 -2.68 2.81 23.19
C TYR A 60 -1.59 2.62 24.26
N ARG A 61 -0.78 1.56 24.14
CA ARG A 61 0.30 1.27 25.08
C ARG A 61 1.35 2.39 25.10
N ALA A 62 1.80 2.83 23.94
CA ALA A 62 2.78 3.92 23.82
C ALA A 62 2.29 5.27 24.41
N ASN A 63 0.97 5.48 24.51
CA ASN A 63 0.37 6.71 25.01
C ASN A 63 -0.01 6.68 26.49
N PHE A 64 -0.38 5.50 27.01
CA PHE A 64 -1.00 5.39 28.33
C PHE A 64 -0.22 4.51 29.30
N GLU A 65 0.55 3.53 28.82
CA GLU A 65 1.32 2.61 29.65
C GLU A 65 2.77 3.05 29.83
N ASP A 66 3.35 3.73 28.84
CA ASP A 66 4.72 4.25 28.93
C ASP A 66 4.82 5.34 29.98
N LYS A 67 5.52 5.01 31.07
CA LYS A 67 5.78 5.89 32.18
C LYS A 67 7.15 6.54 32.01
N VAL A 68 7.19 7.86 31.94
CA VAL A 68 8.45 8.60 31.98
C VAL A 68 8.78 8.86 33.45
N VAL A 69 9.99 8.46 33.83
CA VAL A 69 10.57 8.69 35.14
C VAL A 69 11.24 10.07 35.09
N GLU A 70 10.53 11.11 35.53
CA GLU A 70 11.12 12.44 35.67
C GLU A 70 11.78 12.55 37.05
N PHE A 71 13.10 12.77 37.08
CA PHE A 71 13.80 13.08 38.31
C PHE A 71 13.65 14.57 38.61
N ASN A 72 12.92 14.92 39.68
CA ASN A 72 12.81 16.30 40.10
C ASN A 72 14.00 16.66 41.00
N GLU A 73 15.03 17.28 40.42
CA GLU A 73 16.27 17.68 41.13
C GLU A 73 15.99 18.59 42.34
N HIS A 74 14.91 19.37 42.33
CA HIS A 74 14.58 20.29 43.43
C HIS A 74 13.92 19.60 44.64
N LYS A 75 13.31 18.43 44.45
CA LYS A 75 12.62 17.70 45.52
C LYS A 75 13.24 16.35 45.86
N ASN A 76 14.25 15.89 45.12
CA ASN A 76 14.78 14.52 45.23
C ASN A 76 13.66 13.46 45.15
N GLU A 77 12.63 13.73 44.36
CA GLU A 77 11.48 12.85 44.19
C GLU A 77 11.46 12.36 42.74
N VAL A 78 11.25 11.05 42.59
CA VAL A 78 11.03 10.41 41.31
C VAL A 78 9.53 10.52 41.00
N ILE A 79 9.16 11.41 40.08
CA ILE A 79 7.77 11.55 39.66
C ILE A 79 7.58 10.70 38.41
N VAL A 80 6.81 9.63 38.56
CA VAL A 80 6.42 8.76 37.45
C VAL A 80 5.17 9.33 36.81
N LYS A 81 5.28 9.93 35.62
CA LYS A 81 4.13 10.46 34.88
C LYS A 81 3.87 9.64 33.62
N SER A 82 2.60 9.49 33.27
CA SER A 82 2.21 8.97 31.97
C SER A 82 2.67 9.93 30.88
N LYS A 83 3.39 9.40 29.87
CA LYS A 83 3.80 10.19 28.71
C LYS A 83 2.61 10.37 27.77
N LEU A 84 1.90 11.48 27.92
CA LEU A 84 0.87 11.85 26.95
C LEU A 84 1.55 12.32 25.66
N MET A 85 1.38 11.57 24.57
CA MET A 85 1.91 11.96 23.26
C MET A 85 1.18 13.21 22.76
N THR A 86 1.95 14.18 22.28
CA THR A 86 1.36 15.34 21.63
C THR A 86 0.83 14.99 20.24
N MET A 87 -0.09 15.79 19.70
CA MET A 87 -0.60 15.58 18.33
C MET A 87 0.51 15.59 17.27
N SER A 88 1.56 16.40 17.47
CA SER A 88 2.71 16.45 16.56
C SER A 88 3.49 15.13 16.56
N GLU A 89 3.74 14.58 17.76
CA GLU A 89 4.38 13.28 17.91
C GLU A 89 3.50 12.15 17.37
N PHE A 90 2.18 12.22 17.57
CA PHE A 90 1.24 11.24 17.04
C PHE A 90 1.28 11.18 15.51
N VAL A 91 1.28 12.33 14.83
CA VAL A 91 1.33 12.40 13.36
C VAL A 91 2.68 11.88 12.81
N LYS A 92 3.76 12.02 13.59
CA LYS A 92 5.10 11.49 13.24
C LYS A 92 5.32 10.04 13.64
N ASN A 93 4.39 9.44 14.38
CA ASN A 93 4.51 8.06 14.85
C ASN A 93 4.23 7.09 13.69
N GLU A 94 5.18 6.20 13.39
CA GLU A 94 5.04 5.22 12.30
C GLU A 94 3.82 4.30 12.49
N ASN A 95 3.51 3.88 13.73
CA ASN A 95 2.34 3.04 14.00
C ASN A 95 1.02 3.80 13.78
N ALA A 96 0.99 5.12 14.00
CA ALA A 96 -0.18 5.95 13.70
C ALA A 96 -0.40 6.10 12.20
N GLN A 97 0.70 6.25 11.44
CA GLN A 97 0.66 6.29 9.98
C GLN A 97 0.22 4.94 9.40
N LEU A 98 0.72 3.82 9.94
CA LEU A 98 0.27 2.47 9.58
C LEU A 98 -1.21 2.27 9.88
N LEU A 99 -1.70 2.69 11.05
CA LEU A 99 -3.13 2.67 11.36
C LEU A 99 -3.93 3.47 10.31
N GLY A 100 -3.43 4.66 9.92
CA GLY A 100 -4.02 5.46 8.85
C GLY A 100 -4.13 4.70 7.52
N TYR A 101 -3.09 3.96 7.12
CA TYR A 101 -3.15 3.12 5.93
C TYR A 101 -4.13 1.96 6.05
N VAL A 102 -4.17 1.25 7.19
CA VAL A 102 -5.14 0.15 7.39
C VAL A 102 -6.57 0.68 7.26
N LEU A 103 -6.86 1.84 7.88
CA LEU A 103 -8.18 2.46 7.78
C LEU A 103 -8.50 2.83 6.33
N LEU A 104 -7.53 3.39 5.60
CA LEU A 104 -7.68 3.69 4.17
C LEU A 104 -8.00 2.43 3.34
N TRP A 105 -7.33 1.30 3.62
CA TRP A 105 -7.54 0.06 2.88
C TRP A 105 -8.92 -0.56 3.03
N ASN A 106 -9.66 -0.22 4.09
CA ASN A 106 -11.06 -0.60 4.22
C ASN A 106 -11.96 0.08 3.18
N PHE A 107 -11.52 1.18 2.57
CA PHE A 107 -12.28 1.95 1.57
C PHE A 107 -11.78 1.78 0.13
N THR A 108 -10.80 0.90 -0.10
CA THR A 108 -10.22 0.64 -1.43
C THR A 108 -10.41 -0.81 -1.85
N PRO A 109 -10.31 -1.13 -3.16
CA PRO A 109 -10.28 -2.51 -3.61
C PRO A 109 -9.23 -3.36 -2.89
N ARG A 110 -9.55 -4.64 -2.73
CA ARG A 110 -8.70 -5.61 -2.04
C ARG A 110 -7.46 -5.90 -2.88
N SER A 111 -6.29 -5.85 -2.26
CA SER A 111 -5.03 -6.23 -2.91
C SER A 111 -4.05 -6.78 -1.87
N LEU A 112 -3.57 -8.00 -2.09
CA LEU A 112 -2.62 -8.66 -1.19
C LEU A 112 -1.31 -7.87 -1.03
N ILE A 113 -0.92 -7.13 -2.07
CA ILE A 113 0.30 -6.30 -2.05
C ILE A 113 0.22 -5.22 -0.97
N LYS A 114 -0.99 -4.65 -0.73
CA LYS A 114 -1.24 -3.67 0.33
C LYS A 114 -1.08 -4.25 1.74
N LEU A 115 -1.19 -5.58 1.90
CA LEU A 115 -1.08 -6.25 3.19
C LEU A 115 0.36 -6.57 3.60
N VAL A 116 1.29 -6.63 2.65
CA VAL A 116 2.68 -7.03 2.89
C VAL A 116 3.39 -6.12 3.92
N PRO A 117 3.28 -4.77 3.84
CA PRO A 117 3.87 -3.92 4.87
C PRO A 117 3.35 -4.25 6.27
N PHE A 118 2.03 -4.40 6.45
CA PHE A 118 1.47 -4.70 7.77
C PHE A 118 1.90 -6.05 8.30
N LEU A 119 2.04 -7.06 7.44
CA LEU A 119 2.57 -8.36 7.84
C LEU A 119 3.98 -8.20 8.44
N ILE A 120 4.85 -7.46 7.75
CA ILE A 120 6.24 -7.23 8.19
C ILE A 120 6.25 -6.47 9.53
N TYR A 121 5.55 -5.34 9.61
CA TYR A 121 5.50 -4.52 10.82
C TYR A 121 4.84 -5.26 11.99
N SER A 122 3.77 -6.01 11.75
CA SER A 122 3.12 -6.79 12.80
C SER A 122 4.02 -7.91 13.31
N MET A 123 4.77 -8.57 12.43
CA MET A 123 5.76 -9.59 12.82
C MET A 123 6.90 -9.00 13.66
N LEU A 124 7.42 -7.84 13.27
CA LEU A 124 8.45 -7.13 14.04
C LEU A 124 7.93 -6.70 15.41
N ASN A 125 6.75 -6.06 15.46
CA ASN A 125 6.11 -5.62 16.70
C ASN A 125 5.81 -6.81 17.63
N LEU A 126 5.26 -7.90 17.09
CA LEU A 126 4.94 -9.10 17.86
C LEU A 126 6.20 -9.77 18.39
N THR A 127 7.23 -9.92 17.56
CA THR A 127 8.50 -10.54 17.98
C THR A 127 9.18 -9.71 19.06
N SER A 128 9.23 -8.39 18.88
CA SER A 128 9.79 -7.46 19.86
C SER A 128 9.05 -7.52 21.20
N PHE A 129 7.71 -7.57 21.16
CA PHE A 129 6.87 -7.74 22.36
C PHE A 129 7.17 -9.08 23.06
N LEU A 130 7.21 -10.18 22.31
CA LEU A 130 7.48 -11.51 22.87
C LEU A 130 8.86 -11.56 23.53
N THR A 131 9.89 -11.05 22.86
CA THR A 131 11.26 -11.11 23.37
C THR A 131 11.49 -10.19 24.56
N SER A 132 10.94 -8.97 24.51
CA SER A 132 11.28 -7.92 25.47
C SER A 132 10.38 -7.93 26.70
N GLU A 133 9.13 -8.38 26.57
CA GLU A 133 8.13 -8.27 27.63
C GLU A 133 7.61 -9.61 28.14
N VAL A 134 7.31 -10.55 27.24
CA VAL A 134 6.67 -11.82 27.63
C VAL A 134 7.68 -12.83 28.19
N ILE A 135 8.86 -12.94 27.56
CA ILE A 135 9.91 -13.89 27.95
C ILE A 135 11.32 -13.26 27.97
N PRO A 136 11.55 -12.16 28.70
CA PRO A 136 12.81 -11.42 28.68
C PRO A 136 14.03 -12.25 29.11
N ASP A 137 13.87 -13.10 30.13
CA ASP A 137 14.99 -13.84 30.73
C ASP A 137 15.24 -15.21 30.10
N TYR A 138 14.44 -15.61 29.10
CA TYR A 138 14.58 -16.93 28.51
C TYR A 138 15.77 -16.97 27.54
N PRO A 139 16.63 -18.01 27.56
CA PRO A 139 17.82 -18.09 26.70
C PRO A 139 17.51 -17.94 25.21
N PHE A 140 16.34 -18.43 24.77
CA PHE A 140 15.85 -18.24 23.41
C PHE A 140 15.65 -16.76 23.06
N SER A 141 15.06 -15.96 23.97
CA SER A 141 14.85 -14.52 23.75
C SER A 141 16.19 -13.78 23.64
N LEU A 142 17.13 -14.08 24.55
CA LEU A 142 18.47 -13.50 24.52
C LEU A 142 19.23 -13.80 23.21
N ALA A 143 19.03 -14.99 22.64
CA ALA A 143 19.59 -15.36 21.34
C ALA A 143 18.84 -14.72 20.16
N LEU A 144 17.55 -14.42 20.30
CA LEU A 144 16.70 -13.89 19.23
C LEU A 144 16.85 -12.37 19.05
N ILE A 145 17.07 -11.61 20.13
CA ILE A 145 17.26 -10.15 20.09
C ILE A 145 18.30 -9.69 19.04
N PRO A 146 19.53 -10.23 19.00
CA PRO A 146 20.52 -9.79 17.99
C PRO A 146 20.09 -10.13 16.56
N LEU A 147 19.38 -11.26 16.37
CA LEU A 147 18.83 -11.62 15.07
C LEU A 147 17.72 -10.63 14.65
N LEU A 148 16.84 -10.26 15.58
CA LEU A 148 15.78 -9.28 15.33
C LEU A 148 16.38 -7.93 14.93
N ASN A 149 17.36 -7.43 15.68
CA ASN A 149 18.04 -6.17 15.38
C ASN A 149 18.74 -6.19 14.01
N TYR A 150 19.26 -7.35 13.59
CA TYR A 150 19.87 -7.50 12.26
C TYR A 150 18.83 -7.51 11.14
N LEU A 151 17.67 -8.15 11.37
CA LEU A 151 16.61 -8.31 10.38
C LEU A 151 15.64 -7.11 10.29
N GLU A 152 15.53 -6.30 11.33
CA GLU A 152 14.60 -5.19 11.41
C GLU A 152 14.76 -4.22 10.24
N VAL A 153 15.95 -3.64 10.07
CA VAL A 153 16.22 -2.65 9.01
C VAL A 153 15.93 -3.20 7.60
N PRO A 154 16.44 -4.38 7.17
CA PRO A 154 16.15 -4.89 5.84
C PRO A 154 14.66 -5.19 5.65
N LEU A 155 13.96 -5.70 6.67
CA LEU A 155 12.52 -5.92 6.61
C LEU A 155 11.74 -4.62 6.44
N LEU A 156 12.09 -3.57 7.20
CA LEU A 156 11.49 -2.25 7.07
C LEU A 156 11.73 -1.61 5.69
N ILE A 157 12.91 -1.83 5.12
CA ILE A 157 13.22 -1.41 3.74
C ILE A 157 12.31 -2.16 2.75
N ILE A 158 12.17 -3.48 2.89
CA ILE A 158 11.26 -4.27 2.02
C ILE A 158 9.83 -3.74 2.14
N ALA A 159 9.32 -3.54 3.36
CA ALA A 159 7.99 -2.97 3.59
C ALA A 159 7.82 -1.61 2.90
N SER A 160 8.84 -0.74 2.98
CA SER A 160 8.83 0.58 2.32
C SER A 160 8.79 0.48 0.78
N HIS A 161 9.37 -0.55 0.17
CA HIS A 161 9.24 -0.78 -1.28
C HIS A 161 7.80 -1.17 -1.64
N PHE A 162 7.14 -1.99 -0.81
CA PHE A 162 5.74 -2.34 -0.98
C PHE A 162 4.79 -1.15 -0.79
N ASP A 163 5.13 -0.19 0.08
CA ASP A 163 4.41 1.08 0.16
C ASP A 163 4.51 1.86 -1.16
N ILE A 164 5.68 1.90 -1.79
CA ILE A 164 5.87 2.55 -3.11
C ILE A 164 5.12 1.78 -4.21
N PHE A 165 5.10 0.45 -4.19
CA PHE A 165 4.28 -0.34 -5.12
C PHE A 165 2.77 -0.09 -4.94
N SER A 166 2.33 0.12 -3.70
CA SER A 166 0.94 0.47 -3.39
C SER A 166 0.52 1.80 -4.03
N PHE A 167 1.46 2.71 -4.29
CA PHE A 167 1.22 3.94 -5.05
C PHE A 167 0.66 3.67 -6.45
N PHE A 168 1.30 2.76 -7.20
CA PHE A 168 0.89 2.41 -8.56
C PHE A 168 -0.44 1.65 -8.60
N ILE A 169 -0.63 0.75 -7.64
CA ILE A 169 -1.87 -0.03 -7.51
C ILE A 169 -3.03 0.91 -7.21
N LEU A 170 -2.87 1.78 -6.22
CA LEU A 170 -3.91 2.71 -5.81
C LEU A 170 -4.21 3.74 -6.89
N PHE A 171 -3.18 4.21 -7.62
CA PHE A 171 -3.37 5.10 -8.77
C PHE A 171 -4.26 4.46 -9.83
N LYS A 172 -3.98 3.19 -10.19
CA LYS A 172 -4.82 2.43 -11.13
C LYS A 172 -6.25 2.27 -10.61
N GLU A 173 -6.41 1.84 -9.36
CA GLU A 173 -7.73 1.65 -8.76
C GLU A 173 -8.55 2.96 -8.69
N CYS A 174 -7.89 4.09 -8.42
CA CYS A 174 -8.55 5.40 -8.42
C CYS A 174 -9.03 5.83 -9.80
N ILE A 175 -8.32 5.46 -10.87
CA ILE A 175 -8.78 5.65 -12.25
C ILE A 175 -10.01 4.76 -12.50
N ASP A 176 -9.94 3.49 -12.11
CA ASP A 176 -11.03 2.52 -12.32
C ASP A 176 -12.32 2.92 -11.58
N ILE A 177 -12.20 3.45 -10.36
CA ILE A 177 -13.33 3.91 -9.53
C ILE A 177 -13.75 5.35 -9.84
N GLN A 178 -12.97 6.09 -10.64
CA GLN A 178 -13.14 7.53 -10.89
C GLN A 178 -13.17 8.36 -9.60
N ASN A 179 -12.40 7.96 -8.60
CA ASN A 179 -12.33 8.63 -7.31
C ASN A 179 -10.87 8.78 -6.84
N ALA A 180 -10.37 10.01 -6.81
CA ALA A 180 -9.00 10.32 -6.41
C ALA A 180 -8.78 10.48 -4.90
N TYR A 181 -9.85 10.54 -4.08
CA TYR A 181 -9.73 10.77 -2.64
C TYR A 181 -8.82 9.76 -1.93
N PRO A 182 -8.93 8.44 -2.17
CA PRO A 182 -8.06 7.47 -1.49
C PRO A 182 -6.58 7.69 -1.80
N PHE A 183 -6.26 8.03 -3.05
CA PHE A 183 -4.90 8.32 -3.49
C PHE A 183 -4.33 9.59 -2.85
N ILE A 184 -5.12 10.66 -2.72
CA ILE A 184 -4.70 11.88 -2.03
C ILE A 184 -4.41 11.60 -0.55
N ILE A 185 -5.30 10.87 0.13
CA ILE A 185 -5.10 10.49 1.54
C ILE A 185 -3.84 9.64 1.69
N PHE A 186 -3.65 8.66 0.81
CA PHE A 186 -2.45 7.84 0.78
C PHE A 186 -1.18 8.67 0.62
N LEU A 187 -1.17 9.61 -0.34
CA LEU A 187 -0.05 10.50 -0.59
C LEU A 187 0.30 11.34 0.64
N LEU A 188 -0.70 11.88 1.34
CA LEU A 188 -0.48 12.66 2.56
C LEU A 188 0.16 11.80 3.66
N ILE A 189 -0.37 10.60 3.92
CA ILE A 189 0.22 9.68 4.91
C ILE A 189 1.63 9.27 4.50
N TRP A 190 1.85 9.03 3.20
CA TRP A 190 3.16 8.65 2.67
C TRP A 190 4.19 9.77 2.81
N LEU A 191 3.83 11.02 2.56
CA LEU A 191 4.72 12.16 2.76
C LEU A 191 5.11 12.33 4.23
N LEU A 192 4.16 12.17 5.15
CA LEU A 192 4.44 12.17 6.59
C LEU A 192 5.40 11.03 6.98
N ARG A 193 5.20 9.85 6.39
CA ARG A 193 6.07 8.70 6.61
C ARG A 193 7.45 8.87 5.99
N TYR A 194 7.54 9.52 4.83
CA TYR A 194 8.81 9.89 4.21
C TYR A 194 9.61 10.87 5.07
N GLU A 195 8.95 11.81 5.76
CA GLU A 195 9.63 12.72 6.69
C GLU A 195 10.14 12.00 7.95
N SER A 196 9.33 11.09 8.49
CA SER A 196 9.57 10.44 9.79
C SER A 196 10.42 9.16 9.72
N SER A 197 10.41 8.43 8.60
CA SER A 197 11.02 7.12 8.49
C SER A 197 12.28 7.09 7.60
N GLU A 198 13.41 6.69 8.17
CA GLU A 198 14.66 6.51 7.42
C GLU A 198 14.59 5.40 6.37
N ALA A 199 13.87 4.31 6.69
CA ALA A 199 13.69 3.18 5.77
C ALA A 199 12.92 3.62 4.50
N CYS A 200 11.91 4.47 4.67
CA CYS A 200 11.13 5.04 3.57
C CYS A 200 12.03 5.92 2.67
N ARG A 201 12.81 6.84 3.26
CA ARG A 201 13.75 7.70 2.52
C ARG A 201 14.80 6.88 1.76
N SER A 202 15.41 5.91 2.43
CA SER A 202 16.43 5.03 1.83
C SER A 202 15.86 4.26 0.63
N SER A 203 14.65 3.72 0.77
CA SER A 203 13.98 2.97 -0.30
C SER A 203 13.66 3.87 -1.50
N PHE A 204 13.13 5.07 -1.27
CA PHE A 204 12.85 6.03 -2.33
C PHE A 204 14.12 6.43 -3.10
N VAL A 205 15.21 6.76 -2.39
CA VAL A 205 16.49 7.13 -3.01
C VAL A 205 17.05 5.98 -3.86
N LYS A 206 16.97 4.74 -3.38
CA LYS A 206 17.43 3.55 -4.13
C LYS A 206 16.63 3.33 -5.42
N ILE A 207 15.30 3.42 -5.33
CA ILE A 207 14.43 3.28 -6.50
C ILE A 207 14.68 4.42 -7.49
N TRP A 208 14.78 5.66 -7.01
CA TRP A 208 15.07 6.82 -7.85
C TRP A 208 16.41 6.67 -8.56
N SER A 209 17.46 6.30 -7.84
CA SER A 209 18.79 6.02 -8.41
C SER A 209 18.71 4.95 -9.49
N PHE A 210 17.99 3.84 -9.23
CA PHE A 210 17.82 2.76 -10.20
C PHE A 210 17.14 3.25 -11.50
N ILE A 211 16.06 4.02 -11.37
CA ILE A 211 15.35 4.61 -12.53
C ILE A 211 16.30 5.52 -13.33
N THR A 212 17.07 6.39 -12.64
CA THR A 212 18.02 7.27 -13.33
C THR A 212 19.12 6.50 -14.04
N SER A 213 19.62 5.41 -13.44
CA SER A 213 20.63 4.54 -14.08
C SER A 213 20.09 3.87 -15.34
N ILE A 214 18.85 3.36 -15.32
CA ILE A 214 18.21 2.80 -16.51
C ILE A 214 18.08 3.85 -17.61
N PHE A 215 17.65 5.06 -17.28
CA PHE A 215 17.44 6.12 -18.27
C PHE A 215 18.76 6.55 -18.93
N ILE A 216 19.84 6.65 -18.16
CA ILE A 216 21.18 6.99 -18.68
C ILE A 216 21.69 5.86 -19.59
N VAL A 217 21.63 4.60 -19.16
CA VAL A 217 22.06 3.45 -19.98
C VAL A 217 21.24 3.35 -21.26
N GLY A 218 19.92 3.54 -21.19
CA GLY A 218 19.04 3.55 -22.35
C GLY A 218 19.36 4.67 -23.34
N ARG A 219 19.79 5.83 -22.86
CA ARG A 219 20.20 6.96 -23.72
C ARG A 219 21.56 6.72 -24.38
N SER A 220 22.52 6.14 -23.66
CA SER A 220 23.84 5.77 -24.22
C SER A 220 23.75 4.63 -25.24
N GLY A 221 22.81 3.69 -25.07
CA GLY A 221 22.57 2.62 -26.05
C GLY A 221 22.05 3.12 -27.40
N ASN A 222 21.25 4.19 -27.42
CA ASN A 222 20.71 4.76 -28.66
C ASN A 222 21.72 5.60 -29.45
N GLN A 223 22.74 6.20 -28.79
CA GLN A 223 23.77 7.00 -29.48
C GLN A 223 24.73 6.14 -30.32
N VAL A 224 25.07 4.92 -29.85
CA VAL A 224 26.00 4.03 -30.56
C VAL A 224 25.41 3.51 -31.88
N THR A 225 24.08 3.43 -31.99
CA THR A 225 23.40 3.03 -33.23
C THR A 225 23.30 4.12 -34.30
N ASP A 226 23.38 5.41 -33.94
CA ASP A 226 23.34 6.51 -34.92
C ASP A 226 24.72 6.77 -35.54
N ASP A 227 25.79 6.71 -34.74
CA ASP A 227 27.17 6.90 -35.24
C ASP A 227 27.63 5.73 -36.14
N GLY A 228 27.11 4.53 -35.92
CA GLY A 228 27.37 3.36 -36.76
C GLY A 228 26.65 3.36 -38.11
N LYS A 229 25.57 4.13 -38.27
CA LYS A 229 24.87 4.30 -39.56
C LYS A 229 25.57 5.31 -40.46
N HIS A 230 26.10 6.40 -39.90
CA HIS A 230 26.84 7.39 -40.69
C HIS A 230 28.17 6.85 -41.23
N LEU A 231 28.84 5.94 -40.51
CA LEU A 231 30.09 5.33 -40.99
C LEU A 231 29.89 4.23 -42.05
N ALA A 232 28.68 3.66 -42.17
CA ALA A 232 28.39 2.62 -43.16
C ALA A 232 27.98 3.18 -44.53
N GLU A 233 27.48 4.42 -44.60
CA GLU A 233 27.14 5.08 -45.88
C GLU A 233 28.37 5.69 -46.57
N ASP A 234 29.39 6.12 -45.81
CA ASP A 234 30.60 6.73 -46.39
C ASP A 234 31.57 5.70 -47.02
N PHE A 235 31.45 4.41 -46.68
CA PHE A 235 32.35 3.37 -47.20
C PHE A 235 31.93 2.74 -48.53
N ASN A 236 30.72 3.02 -49.02
CA ASN A 236 30.21 2.42 -50.27
C ASN A 236 30.28 3.35 -51.50
N GLY A 237 30.87 4.55 -51.35
CA GLY A 237 30.96 5.57 -52.40
C GLY A 237 32.31 5.70 -53.12
N SER A 238 33.36 5.00 -52.68
CA SER A 238 34.72 5.17 -53.22
C SER A 238 35.23 3.90 -53.91
N SER A 239 34.62 3.55 -55.03
CA SER A 239 35.19 2.63 -56.01
C SER A 239 34.69 2.99 -57.39
N ALA A 240 35.43 3.86 -58.08
CA ALA A 240 35.70 3.81 -59.53
C ALA A 240 36.13 5.19 -60.01
N THR A 241 37.43 5.42 -60.22
CA THR A 241 38.01 5.97 -61.47
C THR A 241 39.50 6.27 -61.24
N LEU A 242 40.36 5.29 -61.52
CA LEU A 242 41.74 5.57 -61.91
C LEU A 242 41.83 5.38 -63.42
N THR A 243 41.62 6.48 -64.14
CA THR A 243 41.90 6.62 -65.55
C THR A 243 43.40 6.73 -65.77
N ALA A 244 43.88 5.96 -66.74
CA ALA A 244 45.23 6.00 -67.27
C ALA A 244 45.53 7.35 -67.96
N GLU A 245 46.75 7.86 -67.78
CA GLU A 245 47.39 8.76 -68.74
C GLU A 245 48.92 8.56 -68.71
N ASN A 246 49.41 8.15 -69.90
CA ASN A 246 50.75 8.19 -70.52
C ASN A 246 52.03 8.35 -69.67
#